data_AF-A0A971YPQ2-F1
#
_entry.id   AF-A0A971YPQ2-F1
#
_cell.length_a   1.000
_cell.length_b   1.000
_cell.length_c   1.000
_cell.angle_alpha   90.00
_cell.angle_beta   90.00
_cell.angle_gamma   90.00
#
_symmetry.space_group_name_H-M   'P 1'
#
loop_
_entity.id
_entity.type
_entity.pdbx_description
1 polymer ?
#
loop_
_entity_poly.entity_id
_entity_poly.type
_entity_poly.pdbx_seq_one_letter_code
_entity_poly.pdbx_strand_id
1 'polypeptide(L)'
;MTHSLHRSGDKESLRGDYVWFMYQAKGVNDKNIKDKALEFIAVAEAAGSENWGDVKTGPTTEYTPDEIKKNITDKSRIRGIFTSREQVVAFLQGLKKKDLGFSVVISGLLEEVLPACQDAGVTP
;
A
#
# COMPACT_ATOMS: atom_id res chain seq x y z
N MET A 1 2.54 9.22 -16.84
CA MET A 1 3.40 8.16 -16.27
C MET A 1 2.58 7.40 -15.25
N THR A 2 2.58 6.07 -15.30
CA THR A 2 1.92 5.23 -14.28
C THR A 2 2.91 4.94 -13.14
N HIS A 3 2.43 4.95 -11.89
CA HIS A 3 3.26 4.67 -10.70
C HIS A 3 3.53 3.17 -10.49
N SER A 4 2.83 2.32 -11.23
CA SER A 4 3.05 0.87 -11.37
C SER A 4 3.10 0.51 -12.85
N LEU A 5 3.48 -0.73 -13.15
CA LEU A 5 3.23 -1.31 -14.47
C LEU A 5 1.73 -1.24 -14.79
N HIS A 6 1.42 -0.91 -16.04
CA HIS A 6 0.05 -0.97 -16.53
C HIS A 6 -0.38 -2.44 -16.55
N ARG A 7 -1.47 -2.75 -15.85
CA ARG A 7 -2.09 -4.08 -15.86
C ARG A 7 -3.27 -4.08 -16.81
N SER A 8 -3.28 -5.05 -17.72
CA SER A 8 -4.32 -5.24 -18.72
C SER A 8 -4.66 -6.72 -18.79
N GLY A 9 -5.95 -7.03 -18.81
CA GLY A 9 -6.45 -8.40 -18.84
C GLY A 9 -7.96 -8.41 -18.79
N ASP A 10 -8.55 -9.60 -18.90
CA ASP A 10 -9.97 -9.78 -18.62
C ASP A 10 -10.24 -9.74 -17.10
N LYS A 11 -11.52 -9.69 -16.73
CA LYS A 11 -11.96 -9.62 -15.34
C LYS A 11 -11.42 -10.77 -14.47
N GLU A 12 -11.33 -11.99 -14.98
CA GLU A 12 -10.88 -13.13 -14.17
C GLU A 12 -9.37 -13.08 -13.97
N SER A 13 -8.61 -12.64 -14.97
CA SER A 13 -7.16 -12.47 -14.88
C SER A 13 -6.73 -11.33 -13.95
N LEU A 14 -7.58 -10.30 -13.78
CA LEU A 14 -7.35 -9.16 -12.88
C LEU A 14 -7.92 -9.37 -11.47
N ARG A 15 -8.66 -10.47 -11.27
CA ARG A 15 -9.20 -10.82 -9.95
C ARG A 15 -8.06 -11.21 -9.03
N GLY A 16 -8.11 -10.74 -7.78
CA GLY A 16 -7.04 -11.06 -6.83
C GLY A 16 -5.72 -10.35 -7.13
N ASP A 17 -5.76 -9.20 -7.78
CA ASP A 17 -4.57 -8.39 -8.06
C ASP A 17 -4.79 -6.94 -7.62
N TYR A 18 -4.23 -6.62 -6.46
CA TYR A 18 -4.41 -5.31 -5.83
C TYR A 18 -3.07 -4.63 -5.66
N VAL A 19 -2.95 -3.40 -6.15
CA VAL A 19 -1.76 -2.55 -5.93
C VAL A 19 -2.11 -1.47 -4.93
N TRP A 20 -1.26 -1.27 -3.93
CA TRP A 20 -1.41 -0.20 -2.96
C TRP A 20 -0.27 0.79 -3.01
N PHE A 21 -0.57 2.06 -2.72
CA PHE A 21 0.42 3.13 -2.59
C PHE A 21 0.20 3.90 -1.28
N MET A 22 1.30 4.25 -0.62
CA MET A 22 1.34 5.24 0.46
C MET A 22 1.76 6.59 -0.10
N TYR A 23 0.91 7.61 0.05
CA TYR A 23 1.23 8.98 -0.38
C TYR A 23 0.97 10.03 0.69
N GLN A 24 1.94 10.92 0.84
CA GLN A 24 1.81 12.21 1.47
C GLN A 24 1.33 13.27 0.45
N ALA A 25 0.49 14.18 0.92
CA ALA A 25 0.15 15.42 0.25
C ALA A 25 1.19 16.50 0.61
N LYS A 26 1.89 17.00 -0.42
CA LYS A 26 2.93 18.02 -0.28
C LYS A 26 2.37 19.28 0.36
N GLY A 27 3.07 19.79 1.38
CA GLY A 27 2.65 20.96 2.15
C GLY A 27 1.49 20.73 3.13
N VAL A 28 0.95 19.51 3.23
CA VAL A 28 -0.15 19.16 4.14
C VAL A 28 0.34 18.21 5.24
N ASN A 29 0.88 17.05 4.87
CA ASN A 29 1.27 15.98 5.79
C ASN A 29 2.63 15.36 5.43
N ASP A 30 3.54 16.16 4.85
CA ASP A 30 4.83 15.74 4.30
C ASP A 30 6.02 15.92 5.26
N LYS A 31 5.76 15.86 6.57
CA LYS A 31 6.78 15.96 7.63
C LYS A 31 6.80 14.69 8.48
N ASN A 32 7.97 14.34 9.01
CA ASN A 32 8.17 13.15 9.86
C ASN A 32 7.58 11.89 9.20
N ILE A 33 7.82 11.74 7.89
CA ILE A 33 7.23 10.67 7.09
C ILE A 33 7.86 9.34 7.46
N LYS A 34 9.17 9.31 7.76
CA LYS A 34 9.90 8.07 8.06
C LYS A 34 9.19 7.20 9.10
N ASP A 35 8.88 7.74 10.27
CA ASP A 35 8.34 6.95 11.38
C ASP A 35 6.94 6.43 11.05
N LYS A 36 6.09 7.29 10.49
CA LYS A 36 4.74 6.91 10.03
C LYS A 36 4.79 5.89 8.90
N ALA A 37 5.77 6.00 8.00
CA ALA A 37 5.97 5.08 6.91
C ALA A 37 6.39 3.68 7.41
N LEU A 38 7.19 3.60 8.47
CA LEU A 38 7.53 2.34 9.12
C LEU A 38 6.30 1.69 9.76
N GLU A 39 5.41 2.46 10.39
CA GLU A 39 4.14 1.94 10.88
C GLU A 39 3.22 1.48 9.76
N PHE A 40 3.17 2.23 8.65
CA PHE A 40 2.41 1.86 7.46
C PHE A 40 2.89 0.53 6.88
N ILE A 41 4.21 0.35 6.74
CA ILE A 41 4.83 -0.91 6.32
C ILE A 41 4.43 -2.04 7.26
N ALA A 42 4.51 -1.83 8.57
CA ALA A 42 4.14 -2.86 9.54
C ALA A 42 2.67 -3.30 9.39
N VAL A 43 1.76 -2.39 9.03
CA VAL A 43 0.36 -2.74 8.72
C VAL A 43 0.26 -3.55 7.42
N ALA A 44 1.00 -3.18 6.37
CA ALA A 44 1.03 -3.94 5.11
C ALA A 44 1.59 -5.36 5.30
N GLU A 45 2.65 -5.50 6.10
CA GLU A 45 3.25 -6.80 6.45
C GLU A 45 2.31 -7.64 7.29
N ALA A 46 1.64 -7.05 8.29
CA ALA A 46 0.66 -7.76 9.12
C ALA A 46 -0.57 -8.20 8.33
N ALA A 47 -0.95 -7.45 7.29
CA ALA A 47 -1.98 -7.83 6.33
C ALA A 47 -1.49 -8.87 5.31
N GLY A 48 -0.20 -9.24 5.32
CA GLY A 48 0.36 -10.30 4.48
C GLY A 48 0.66 -9.88 3.04
N SER A 49 1.06 -8.63 2.79
CA SER A 49 1.45 -8.16 1.45
C SER A 49 2.54 -9.06 0.84
N GLU A 50 2.30 -9.59 -0.37
CA GLU A 50 3.20 -10.56 -1.02
C GLU A 50 4.51 -9.91 -1.46
N ASN A 51 4.45 -8.63 -1.83
CA ASN A 51 5.61 -7.84 -2.19
C ASN A 51 5.35 -6.36 -1.93
N TRP A 52 6.36 -5.66 -1.41
CA TRP A 52 6.33 -4.21 -1.28
C TRP A 52 7.74 -3.63 -1.38
N GLY A 53 7.86 -2.32 -1.56
CA GLY A 53 9.16 -1.68 -1.61
C GLY A 53 9.11 -0.16 -1.60
N ASP A 54 10.29 0.42 -1.43
CA ASP A 54 10.52 1.85 -1.63
C ASP A 54 11.01 2.12 -3.06
N VAL A 55 10.57 3.23 -3.66
CA VAL A 55 10.97 3.62 -5.02
C VAL A 55 12.49 3.77 -5.17
N LYS A 56 13.23 4.15 -4.12
CA LYS A 56 14.69 4.32 -4.23
C LYS A 56 15.48 3.05 -3.94
N THR A 57 15.05 2.26 -2.97
CA THR A 57 15.75 1.03 -2.60
C THR A 57 15.38 -0.14 -3.50
N GLY A 58 14.09 -0.36 -3.75
CA GLY A 58 13.60 -1.52 -4.49
C GLY A 58 12.60 -2.37 -3.67
N PRO A 59 12.09 -3.45 -4.28
CA PRO A 59 11.08 -4.34 -3.70
C PRO A 59 11.69 -5.46 -2.83
N THR A 60 10.84 -6.09 -2.01
CA THR A 60 11.19 -7.27 -1.19
C THR A 60 11.58 -8.52 -1.98
N THR A 61 11.32 -8.53 -3.29
CA THR A 61 11.83 -9.58 -4.20
C THR A 61 13.32 -9.44 -4.52
N GLU A 62 13.94 -8.30 -4.21
CA GLU A 62 15.35 -8.02 -4.48
C GLU A 62 16.16 -7.73 -3.20
N TYR A 63 15.53 -7.10 -2.20
CA TYR A 63 16.15 -6.72 -0.93
C TYR A 63 15.38 -7.31 0.26
N THR A 64 16.04 -7.53 1.38
CA THR A 64 15.35 -7.93 2.61
C THR A 64 14.48 -6.77 3.15
N PRO A 65 13.37 -7.07 3.84
CA PRO A 65 12.56 -6.03 4.48
C PRO A 65 13.36 -5.09 5.39
N ASP A 66 14.35 -5.60 6.12
CA ASP A 66 15.18 -4.81 7.03
C ASP A 66 16.10 -3.84 6.28
N GLU A 67 16.67 -4.26 5.14
CA GLU A 67 17.47 -3.37 4.28
C GLU A 67 16.62 -2.22 3.71
N ILE A 68 15.38 -2.52 3.29
CA ILE A 68 14.46 -1.50 2.79
C ILE A 68 14.08 -0.55 3.92
N LYS A 69 13.68 -1.06 5.08
CA LYS A 69 13.29 -0.26 6.27
C LYS A 69 14.43 0.67 6.74
N LYS A 70 15.67 0.19 6.73
CA LYS A 70 16.86 0.98 7.09
C LYS A 70 17.05 2.20 6.17
N ASN A 71 16.65 2.08 4.91
CA ASN A 71 16.79 3.12 3.89
C ASN A 71 15.57 4.05 3.76
N ILE A 72 14.51 3.84 4.54
CA ILE A 72 13.34 4.73 4.54
C ILE A 72 13.73 6.12 5.05
N THR A 73 13.32 7.13 4.29
CA THR A 73 13.53 8.56 4.56
C THR A 73 12.23 9.33 4.39
N ASP A 74 12.24 10.63 4.70
CA ASP A 74 11.07 11.49 4.46
C ASP A 74 10.76 11.71 2.97
N LYS A 75 11.59 11.20 2.06
CA LYS A 75 11.37 11.26 0.61
C LYS A 75 10.95 9.91 0.02
N SER A 76 10.80 8.89 0.87
CA SER A 76 10.42 7.54 0.45
C SER A 76 8.97 7.51 -0.04
N ARG A 77 8.73 6.64 -1.00
CA ARG A 77 7.42 6.41 -1.62
C ARG A 77 7.24 4.91 -1.67
N ILE A 78 6.26 4.42 -0.93
CA ILE A 78 6.10 2.99 -0.67
C ILE A 78 4.89 2.49 -1.45
N ARG A 79 5.07 1.32 -2.04
CA ARG A 79 4.04 0.63 -2.80
C ARG A 79 4.18 -0.87 -2.63
N GLY A 80 3.10 -1.60 -2.83
CA GLY A 80 3.13 -3.04 -2.79
C GLY A 80 1.87 -3.64 -3.40
N ILE A 81 1.71 -4.94 -3.19
CA ILE A 81 0.62 -5.72 -3.74
C ILE A 81 -0.07 -6.59 -2.68
N PHE A 82 -1.34 -6.87 -2.91
CA PHE A 82 -2.10 -7.94 -2.25
C PHE A 82 -2.67 -8.87 -3.32
N THR A 83 -2.85 -10.15 -2.98
CA THR A 83 -3.47 -11.14 -3.89
C THR A 83 -4.90 -11.54 -3.51
N SER A 84 -5.43 -10.99 -2.41
CA SER A 84 -6.80 -11.25 -1.96
C SER A 84 -7.46 -10.01 -1.38
N ARG A 85 -8.80 -9.99 -1.48
CA ARG A 85 -9.64 -8.89 -0.97
C ARG A 85 -9.56 -8.79 0.55
N GLU A 86 -9.42 -9.91 1.23
CA GLU A 86 -9.34 -10.02 2.69
C GLU A 86 -8.10 -9.27 3.22
N GLN A 87 -6.98 -9.35 2.51
CA GLN A 87 -5.77 -8.59 2.85
C GLN A 87 -6.00 -7.09 2.67
N VAL A 88 -6.71 -6.66 1.62
CA VAL A 88 -7.07 -5.24 1.42
C VAL A 88 -7.92 -4.73 2.59
N VAL A 89 -8.92 -5.51 3.02
CA VAL A 89 -9.76 -5.16 4.18
C VAL A 89 -8.93 -5.04 5.45
N ALA A 90 -8.10 -6.05 5.76
CA ALA A 90 -7.25 -6.06 6.94
C ALA A 90 -6.26 -4.87 6.96
N PHE A 91 -5.68 -4.57 5.79
CA PHE A 91 -4.79 -3.44 5.61
C PHE A 91 -5.48 -2.09 5.88
N LEU A 92 -6.64 -1.85 5.26
CA LEU A 92 -7.40 -0.62 5.45
C LEU A 92 -7.89 -0.45 6.90
N GLN A 93 -8.34 -1.53 7.55
CA GLN A 93 -8.72 -1.51 8.97
C GLN A 93 -7.53 -1.18 9.87
N GLY A 94 -6.36 -1.77 9.60
CA GLY A 94 -5.13 -1.50 10.32
C GLY A 94 -4.70 -0.04 10.18
N LEU A 95 -4.74 0.51 8.96
CA LEU A 95 -4.40 1.91 8.70
C LEU A 95 -5.39 2.87 9.37
N LYS A 96 -6.70 2.59 9.28
CA LYS A 96 -7.74 3.37 9.97
C LYS A 96 -7.52 3.41 11.47
N LYS A 97 -7.16 2.29 12.09
CA LYS A 97 -6.88 2.21 13.53
C LYS A 97 -5.64 3.03 13.92
N LYS A 98 -4.63 3.10 13.06
CA LYS A 98 -3.37 3.81 13.30
C LYS A 98 -3.46 5.31 13.04
N ASP A 99 -4.41 5.75 12.22
CA ASP A 99 -4.65 7.17 11.88
C ASP A 99 -3.36 7.94 11.55
N LEU A 100 -2.55 7.37 10.66
CA LEU A 100 -1.24 7.93 10.30
C LEU A 100 -1.35 9.25 9.52
N GLY A 101 -2.56 9.54 9.00
CA GLY A 101 -2.86 10.74 8.23
C GLY A 101 -2.32 10.73 6.81
N PHE A 102 -2.00 9.56 6.23
CA PHE A 102 -1.58 9.43 4.83
C PHE A 102 -2.74 9.06 3.91
N SER A 103 -2.60 9.46 2.63
CA SER A 103 -3.48 8.98 1.57
C SER A 103 -3.07 7.58 1.17
N VAL A 104 -4.07 6.73 0.96
CA VAL A 104 -3.92 5.35 0.50
C VAL A 104 -4.59 5.24 -0.85
N VAL A 105 -3.87 4.76 -1.85
CA VAL A 105 -4.45 4.45 -3.16
C VAL A 105 -4.46 2.94 -3.31
N ILE A 106 -5.63 2.35 -3.55
CA ILE A 106 -5.79 0.94 -3.91
C ILE A 106 -6.23 0.87 -5.37
N SER A 107 -5.50 0.14 -6.19
CA SER A 107 -5.85 -0.16 -7.59
C SER A 107 -6.19 -1.64 -7.71
N GLY A 108 -7.31 -1.95 -8.36
CA GLY A 108 -7.82 -3.30 -8.60
C GLY A 108 -9.17 -3.20 -9.30
N LEU A 109 -9.87 -4.32 -9.47
CA LEU A 109 -11.24 -4.30 -9.97
C LEU A 109 -12.15 -3.52 -9.01
N LEU A 110 -12.88 -2.52 -9.53
CA LEU A 110 -13.77 -1.69 -8.69
C LEU A 110 -14.83 -2.52 -7.96
N GLU A 111 -15.30 -3.60 -8.58
CA GLU A 111 -16.25 -4.55 -8.00
C GLU A 111 -15.68 -5.30 -6.78
N GLU A 112 -14.36 -5.36 -6.62
CA GLU A 112 -13.72 -5.96 -5.43
C GLU A 112 -13.25 -4.90 -4.43
N VAL A 113 -12.66 -3.81 -4.92
CA VAL A 113 -12.08 -2.74 -4.07
C VAL A 113 -13.15 -1.93 -3.34
N LEU A 114 -14.26 -1.58 -4.00
CA LEU A 114 -15.31 -0.77 -3.35
C LEU A 114 -15.97 -1.52 -2.17
N PRO A 115 -16.35 -2.81 -2.30
CA PRO A 115 -16.78 -3.60 -1.14
C PRO A 115 -15.70 -3.74 -0.07
N ALA A 116 -14.42 -3.91 -0.44
CA ALA A 116 -13.34 -3.98 0.54
C ALA A 116 -13.23 -2.70 1.38
N CYS A 117 -13.40 -1.52 0.76
CA CYS A 117 -13.45 -0.25 1.50
C CYS A 117 -14.64 -0.20 2.47
N GLN A 118 -15.82 -0.64 2.05
CA GLN A 118 -17.02 -0.70 2.90
C GLN A 118 -16.83 -1.65 4.08
N ASP A 119 -16.30 -2.85 3.85
CA ASP A 119 -16.00 -3.86 4.88
C ASP A 119 -14.94 -3.38 5.89
N ALA A 120 -13.98 -2.58 5.42
CA ALA A 120 -13.00 -1.91 6.28
C ALA A 120 -13.56 -0.69 7.03
N GLY A 121 -14.79 -0.27 6.71
CA GLY A 121 -15.44 0.91 7.27
C GLY A 121 -14.76 2.22 6.86
N VAL A 122 -14.16 2.28 5.67
CA VAL A 122 -13.57 3.50 5.10
C VAL A 122 -14.40 3.99 3.91
N THR A 123 -14.39 5.29 3.68
CA THR A 123 -15.05 5.89 2.51
C THR A 123 -14.00 6.06 1.40
N PRO A 124 -14.18 5.39 0.23
CA PRO A 124 -13.29 5.54 -0.91
C PRO A 124 -13.39 6.93 -1.56
#